data_AF-A0A7S4PXW2-F1
#
_entry.id   AF-A0A7S4PXW2-F1
#
_cell.length_a   1.000
_cell.length_b   1.000
_cell.length_c   1.000
_cell.angle_alpha   90.00
_cell.angle_beta   90.00
_cell.angle_gamma   90.00
#
_symmetry.space_group_name_H-M   'P 1'
#
loop_
_entity.id
_entity.type
_entity.pdbx_description
1 polymer ?
#
loop_
_entity_poly.entity_id
_entity_poly.type
_entity_poly.pdbx_seq_one_letter_code
_entity_poly.pdbx_strand_id
1 'polypeptide(L)'
;MRGRPRGRVAAARLLFHLLAAPQARRVEVPLQWLAQHWPWLEAAVASSSAQEPAVEAACHALTTILSQGRSSQVTVEVLHRAVPMLAEAGVSRGSAAALTALATLARVFRGGSDEASARLFAAHAAGAARQLLGGAADGDRAAQLPPDLLAALLELFTIALGPRCKLMAMQLYQEPEALAAVVAPVAVALPACTSPRVVCWGLLLCDRLPQWLESAEMGPRVAQLLDAVLPGVAAAACRLLAASPLAQDPEVCNALGQALLRLTRARREAMRLALLNAMGPLGIKPEEGELLLQQLADPLATEDALGEALRETAASWQVEHLRRLLAA
;
A
#
# COMPACT_ATOMS: atom_id res chain seq x y z
N MET A 1 31.56 26.08 -7.02
CA MET A 1 31.13 24.98 -6.13
C MET A 1 31.53 25.27 -4.67
N ARG A 2 30.77 26.06 -3.92
CA ARG A 2 30.94 26.23 -2.46
C ARG A 2 29.57 26.47 -1.83
N GLY A 3 29.02 25.45 -1.18
CA GLY A 3 27.68 25.48 -0.60
C GLY A 3 27.26 24.11 -0.06
N ARG A 4 28.05 23.50 0.83
CA ARG A 4 27.77 22.17 1.41
C ARG A 4 27.97 22.00 2.94
N PRO A 5 28.48 22.95 3.76
CA PRO A 5 28.68 22.66 5.20
C PRO A 5 27.45 22.90 6.09
N ARG A 6 26.55 23.84 5.76
CA ARG A 6 25.44 24.22 6.66
C ARG A 6 24.34 23.15 6.79
N GLY A 7 23.97 22.48 5.69
CA GLY A 7 22.96 21.43 5.70
C GLY A 7 23.37 20.17 6.48
N ARG A 8 24.65 19.78 6.39
CA ARG A 8 25.19 18.61 7.12
C ARG A 8 25.25 18.84 8.64
N VAL A 9 25.60 20.06 9.06
CA VAL A 9 25.62 20.42 10.49
C VAL A 9 24.21 20.47 11.09
N ALA A 10 23.22 20.97 10.33
CA ALA A 10 21.83 20.98 10.76
C ALA A 10 21.26 19.55 10.86
N ALA A 11 21.51 18.69 9.86
CA ALA A 11 21.09 17.28 9.89
C ALA A 11 21.76 16.49 11.02
N ALA A 12 23.04 16.72 11.29
CA ALA A 12 23.76 16.07 12.40
C ALA A 12 23.26 16.54 13.77
N ARG A 13 22.93 17.83 13.94
CA ARG A 13 22.29 18.33 15.16
C ARG A 13 20.89 17.78 15.35
N LEU A 14 20.10 17.73 14.28
CA LEU A 14 18.78 17.11 14.30
C LEU A 14 18.87 15.64 14.72
N LEU A 15 19.75 14.86 14.10
CA LEU A 15 20.00 13.46 14.45
C LEU A 15 20.46 13.32 15.91
N PHE A 16 21.37 14.16 16.37
CA PHE A 16 21.82 14.15 17.77
C PHE A 16 20.68 14.41 18.75
N HIS A 17 19.82 15.39 18.47
CA HIS A 17 18.66 15.68 19.32
C HIS A 17 17.59 14.59 19.24
N LEU A 18 17.37 13.98 18.07
CA LEU A 18 16.44 12.86 17.90
C LEU A 18 16.91 11.59 18.64
N LEU A 19 18.22 11.33 18.63
CA LEU A 19 18.82 10.26 19.43
C LEU A 19 18.78 10.54 20.94
N ALA A 20 18.68 11.81 21.34
CA ALA A 20 18.52 12.23 22.72
C ALA A 20 17.05 12.21 23.21
N ALA A 21 16.11 11.69 22.41
CA ALA A 21 14.71 11.57 22.82
C ALA A 21 14.59 10.72 24.10
N PRO A 22 13.85 11.18 25.12
CA PRO A 22 13.81 10.52 26.41
C PRO A 22 13.09 9.17 26.34
N GLN A 23 13.74 8.09 26.79
CA GLN A 23 13.10 6.78 27.02
C GLN A 23 12.46 6.71 28.41
N ALA A 24 11.69 7.73 28.78
CA ALA A 24 11.08 7.81 30.10
C ALA A 24 9.86 6.88 30.21
N ARG A 25 9.67 6.24 31.39
CA ARG A 25 8.46 5.45 31.68
C ARG A 25 7.18 6.29 31.75
N ARG A 26 7.31 7.60 31.92
CA ARG A 26 6.21 8.58 31.98
C ARG A 26 5.99 9.19 30.60
N VAL A 27 4.82 8.96 30.02
CA VAL A 27 4.42 9.35 28.66
C VAL A 27 4.44 10.88 28.47
N GLU A 28 4.28 11.64 29.54
CA GLU A 28 4.24 13.10 29.51
C GLU A 28 5.59 13.69 29.08
N VAL A 29 6.71 13.05 29.45
CA VAL A 29 8.07 13.56 29.19
C VAL A 29 8.41 13.49 27.69
N PRO A 30 8.20 12.36 26.97
CA PRO A 30 8.34 12.31 25.51
C PRO A 30 7.41 13.28 24.77
N LEU A 31 6.17 13.45 25.22
CA LEU A 31 5.22 14.37 24.58
C LEU A 31 5.61 15.84 24.77
N GLN A 32 6.09 16.22 25.96
CA GLN A 32 6.62 17.55 26.22
C GLN A 32 7.88 17.81 25.38
N TRP A 33 8.76 16.82 25.28
CA TRP A 33 9.93 16.90 24.41
C TRP A 33 9.52 17.12 22.95
N LEU A 34 8.53 16.36 22.45
CA LEU A 34 8.00 16.49 21.10
C LEU A 34 7.43 17.88 20.84
N ALA A 35 6.66 18.42 21.79
CA ALA A 35 6.09 19.77 21.68
C ALA A 35 7.19 20.86 21.60
N GLN A 36 8.24 20.75 22.42
CA GLN A 36 9.35 21.69 22.43
C GLN A 36 10.19 21.63 21.14
N HIS A 37 10.36 20.44 20.57
CA HIS A 37 11.21 20.19 19.40
C HIS A 37 10.43 20.09 18.09
N TRP A 38 9.13 20.39 18.11
CA TRP A 38 8.27 20.34 16.92
C TRP A 38 8.84 21.11 15.72
N PRO A 39 9.31 22.37 15.87
CA PRO A 39 9.84 23.12 14.72
C PRO A 39 11.01 22.43 14.01
N TRP A 40 11.80 21.63 14.75
CA TRP A 40 12.92 20.89 14.18
C TRP A 40 12.46 19.65 13.42
N LEU A 41 11.49 18.92 13.98
CA LEU A 41 10.86 17.78 13.29
C LEU A 41 10.17 18.23 12.00
N GLU A 42 9.41 19.32 12.08
CA GLU A 42 8.74 19.91 10.92
C GLU A 42 9.75 20.36 9.86
N ALA A 43 10.83 21.04 10.26
CA ALA A 43 11.90 21.39 9.33
C ALA A 43 12.59 20.16 8.71
N ALA A 44 12.79 19.08 9.47
CA ALA A 44 13.39 17.86 8.95
C ALA A 44 12.51 17.17 7.91
N VAL A 45 11.22 17.07 8.18
CA VAL A 45 10.27 16.34 7.33
C VAL A 45 9.87 17.17 6.11
N ALA A 46 9.54 18.46 6.31
CA ALA A 46 9.02 19.32 5.25
C ALA A 46 10.10 19.96 4.36
N SER A 47 11.35 20.10 4.83
CA SER A 47 12.38 20.78 4.02
C SER A 47 12.81 19.95 2.83
N SER A 48 12.67 20.51 1.61
CA SER A 48 13.19 19.93 0.36
C SER A 48 14.70 19.62 0.39
N SER A 49 15.44 20.28 1.28
CA SER A 49 16.89 20.15 1.42
C SER A 49 17.35 19.12 2.46
N ALA A 50 16.43 18.57 3.27
CA ALA A 50 16.77 17.56 4.26
C ALA A 50 17.16 16.24 3.57
N GLN A 51 18.11 15.51 4.17
CA GLN A 51 18.52 14.19 3.68
C GLN A 51 17.58 13.11 4.22
N GLU A 52 17.31 12.06 3.44
CA GLU A 52 16.38 10.99 3.82
C GLU A 52 16.66 10.37 5.21
N PRO A 53 17.92 10.11 5.63
CA PRO A 53 18.19 9.60 6.98
C PRO A 53 17.72 10.53 8.12
N ALA A 54 17.70 11.84 7.88
CA ALA A 54 17.19 12.79 8.86
C ALA A 54 15.65 12.78 8.90
N VAL A 55 15.00 12.59 7.74
CA VAL A 55 13.55 12.40 7.63
C VAL A 55 13.14 11.10 8.31
N GLU A 56 13.84 10.00 8.05
CA GLU A 56 13.64 8.69 8.68
C GLU A 56 13.75 8.79 10.20
N ALA A 57 14.81 9.41 10.72
CA ALA A 57 14.98 9.58 12.16
C ALA A 57 13.86 10.44 12.77
N ALA A 58 13.45 11.52 12.10
CA ALA A 58 12.35 12.37 12.55
C ALA A 58 11.02 11.62 12.57
N CYS A 59 10.72 10.88 11.49
CA CYS A 59 9.56 10.03 11.34
C CYS A 59 9.53 8.91 12.39
N HIS A 60 10.68 8.28 12.66
CA HIS A 60 10.82 7.25 13.67
C HIS A 60 10.61 7.78 15.10
N ALA A 61 11.20 8.93 15.43
CA ALA A 61 10.99 9.57 16.73
C ALA A 61 9.52 9.94 16.92
N LEU A 62 8.90 10.56 15.90
CA LEU A 62 7.49 10.95 15.91
C LEU A 62 6.57 9.75 16.13
N THR A 63 6.72 8.69 15.33
CA THR A 63 5.88 7.48 15.44
C THR A 63 6.08 6.78 16.79
N THR A 64 7.32 6.66 17.26
CA THR A 64 7.65 6.07 18.56
C THR A 64 6.98 6.83 19.70
N ILE A 65 7.17 8.15 19.77
CA ILE A 65 6.63 8.98 20.85
C ILE A 65 5.09 8.95 20.85
N LEU A 66 4.46 9.14 19.68
CA LEU A 66 2.99 9.12 19.60
C LEU A 66 2.42 7.73 19.94
N SER A 67 3.10 6.64 19.59
CA SER A 67 2.66 5.29 19.93
C SER A 67 2.63 5.02 21.44
N GLN A 68 3.62 5.54 22.18
CA GLN A 68 3.65 5.48 23.65
C GLN A 68 2.54 6.33 24.27
N GLY A 69 2.22 7.47 23.63
CA GLY A 69 1.19 8.40 24.06
C GLY A 69 -0.22 8.14 23.54
N ARG A 70 -0.52 6.96 22.96
CA ARG A 70 -1.76 6.74 22.19
C ARG A 70 -3.08 7.04 22.92
N SER A 71 -3.10 7.03 24.25
CA SER A 71 -4.28 7.29 25.08
C SER A 71 -4.36 8.74 25.59
N SER A 72 -3.38 9.58 25.29
CA SER A 72 -3.34 10.99 25.72
C SER A 72 -4.07 11.88 24.72
N GLN A 73 -4.83 12.87 25.22
CA GLN A 73 -5.49 13.88 24.38
C GLN A 73 -4.48 14.74 23.59
N VAL A 74 -3.34 15.07 24.21
CA VAL A 74 -2.26 15.84 23.57
C VAL A 74 -1.75 15.14 22.30
N THR A 75 -1.75 13.81 22.29
CA THR A 75 -1.35 13.02 21.13
C THR A 75 -2.26 13.25 19.93
N VAL A 76 -3.56 13.45 20.14
CA VAL A 76 -4.53 13.72 19.06
C VAL A 76 -4.24 15.07 18.41
N GLU A 77 -3.95 16.10 19.20
CA GLU A 77 -3.57 17.43 18.69
C GLU A 77 -2.29 17.36 17.85
N VAL A 78 -1.29 16.61 18.32
CA VAL A 78 -0.05 16.41 17.56
C VAL A 78 -0.30 15.60 16.29
N LEU A 79 -1.19 14.60 16.34
CA LEU A 79 -1.59 13.81 15.18
C LEU A 79 -2.18 14.69 14.08
N HIS A 80 -3.03 15.66 14.45
CA HIS A 80 -3.66 16.58 13.52
C HIS A 80 -2.65 17.48 12.80
N ARG A 81 -1.49 17.72 13.41
CA ARG A 81 -0.36 18.43 12.77
C ARG A 81 0.55 17.49 11.98
N ALA A 82 0.77 16.28 12.47
CA ALA A 82 1.68 15.30 11.88
C ALA A 82 1.17 14.72 10.56
N VAL A 83 -0.11 14.33 10.50
CA VAL A 83 -0.71 13.70 9.32
C VAL A 83 -0.57 14.54 8.04
N PRO A 84 -0.98 15.82 8.00
CA PRO A 84 -0.81 16.66 6.81
C PRO A 84 0.66 16.81 6.42
N MET A 85 1.55 17.04 7.38
CA MET A 85 2.98 17.21 7.16
C MET A 85 3.62 15.96 6.54
N LEU A 86 3.30 14.77 7.06
CA LEU A 86 3.84 13.50 6.55
C LEU A 86 3.33 13.19 5.14
N ALA A 87 2.04 13.41 4.88
CA ALA A 87 1.47 13.22 3.55
C ALA A 87 2.11 14.17 2.53
N GLU A 88 2.24 15.45 2.87
CA GLU A 88 2.85 16.46 2.01
C GLU A 88 4.33 16.15 1.73
N ALA A 89 5.10 15.73 2.74
CA ALA A 89 6.49 15.31 2.56
C ALA A 89 6.62 14.05 1.68
N GLY A 90 5.70 13.09 1.84
CA GLY A 90 5.64 11.91 0.99
C GLY A 90 5.44 12.26 -0.48
N VAL A 91 4.62 13.27 -0.77
CA VAL A 91 4.33 13.71 -2.15
C VAL A 91 5.38 14.65 -2.71
N SER A 92 5.59 15.80 -2.06
CA SER A 92 6.42 16.89 -2.59
C SER A 92 7.91 16.53 -2.69
N ARG A 93 8.37 15.65 -1.79
CA ARG A 93 9.78 15.21 -1.73
C ARG A 93 9.97 13.78 -2.21
N GLY A 94 8.89 13.00 -2.35
CA GLY A 94 8.99 11.57 -2.63
C GLY A 94 9.55 10.76 -1.46
N SER A 95 9.32 11.17 -0.20
CA SER A 95 9.86 10.46 0.96
C SER A 95 9.02 9.23 1.31
N ALA A 96 9.61 8.05 1.08
CA ALA A 96 9.01 6.78 1.50
C ALA A 96 8.87 6.70 3.03
N ALA A 97 9.85 7.23 3.77
CA ALA A 97 9.84 7.22 5.23
C ALA A 97 8.64 8.00 5.81
N ALA A 98 8.28 9.12 5.19
CA ALA A 98 7.11 9.90 5.60
C ALA A 98 5.79 9.15 5.38
N LEU A 99 5.63 8.47 4.23
CA LEU A 99 4.45 7.63 3.98
C LEU A 99 4.40 6.41 4.90
N THR A 100 5.52 5.73 5.16
CA THR A 100 5.58 4.61 6.10
C THR A 100 5.26 5.07 7.53
N ALA A 101 5.68 6.27 7.92
CA ALA A 101 5.30 6.85 9.21
C ALA A 101 3.82 7.15 9.28
N LEU A 102 3.23 7.71 8.23
CA LEU A 102 1.78 7.92 8.12
C LEU A 102 1.01 6.59 8.24
N ALA A 103 1.46 5.55 7.53
CA ALA A 103 0.93 4.20 7.60
C ALA A 103 1.02 3.61 9.02
N THR A 104 2.15 3.82 9.70
CA THR A 104 2.37 3.40 11.08
C THR A 104 1.44 4.12 12.05
N LEU A 105 1.26 5.44 11.91
CA LEU A 105 0.31 6.20 12.73
C LEU A 105 -1.12 5.72 12.47
N ALA A 106 -1.52 5.52 11.21
CA ALA A 106 -2.83 4.94 10.90
C ALA A 106 -3.02 3.57 11.59
N ARG A 107 -2.00 2.71 11.59
CA ARG A 107 -2.04 1.41 12.30
C ARG A 107 -2.19 1.56 13.82
N VAL A 108 -1.38 2.42 14.43
CA VAL A 108 -1.36 2.65 15.89
C VAL A 108 -2.67 3.24 16.38
N PHE A 109 -3.20 4.22 15.65
CA PHE A 109 -4.42 4.96 15.97
C PHE A 109 -5.67 4.39 15.30
N ARG A 110 -5.58 3.18 14.72
CA ARG A 110 -6.74 2.47 14.13
C ARG A 110 -7.46 3.30 13.05
N GLY A 111 -6.68 4.02 12.26
CA GLY A 111 -7.17 4.95 11.24
C GLY A 111 -7.81 6.22 11.79
N GLY A 112 -7.83 6.43 13.11
CA GLY A 112 -8.49 7.53 13.81
C GLY A 112 -9.40 7.03 14.92
N SER A 113 -9.27 7.60 16.12
CA SER A 113 -10.12 7.30 17.28
C SER A 113 -11.53 7.89 17.19
N ASP A 114 -11.71 8.88 16.31
CA ASP A 114 -12.94 9.62 16.07
C ASP A 114 -13.09 9.93 14.57
N GLU A 115 -14.26 10.42 14.16
CA GLU A 115 -14.58 10.73 12.77
C GLU A 115 -13.69 11.84 12.18
N ALA A 116 -13.32 12.84 12.99
CA ALA A 116 -12.51 13.97 12.52
C ALA A 116 -11.09 13.50 12.14
N SER A 117 -10.48 12.70 13.02
CA SER A 117 -9.17 12.10 12.80
C SER A 117 -9.21 11.10 11.65
N ALA A 118 -10.26 10.29 11.55
CA ALA A 118 -10.43 9.35 10.44
C ALA A 118 -10.57 10.05 9.09
N ARG A 119 -11.34 11.14 9.04
CA ARG A 119 -11.46 11.98 7.84
C ARG A 119 -10.12 12.62 7.48
N LEU A 120 -9.36 13.09 8.47
CA LEU A 120 -8.03 13.66 8.24
C LEU A 120 -7.08 12.64 7.60
N PHE A 121 -6.96 11.43 8.18
CA PHE A 121 -6.13 10.36 7.61
C PHE A 121 -6.57 9.99 6.19
N ALA A 122 -7.86 9.75 5.99
CA ALA A 122 -8.39 9.36 4.69
C ALA A 122 -8.15 10.44 3.62
N ALA A 123 -8.43 11.71 3.93
CA ALA A 123 -8.24 12.82 3.01
C ALA A 123 -6.77 12.97 2.59
N HIS A 124 -5.83 12.85 3.53
CA HIS A 124 -4.41 12.97 3.24
C HIS A 124 -3.84 11.72 2.54
N ALA A 125 -4.30 10.51 2.85
CA ALA A 125 -3.93 9.31 2.12
C ALA A 125 -4.42 9.35 0.66
N ALA A 126 -5.69 9.68 0.45
CA ALA A 126 -6.27 9.85 -0.89
C ALA A 126 -5.64 11.01 -1.66
N GLY A 127 -5.37 12.13 -0.98
CA GLY A 127 -4.64 13.27 -1.53
C GLY A 127 -3.24 12.90 -2.01
N ALA A 128 -2.49 12.13 -1.21
CA ALA A 128 -1.16 11.66 -1.57
C ALA A 128 -1.20 10.72 -2.78
N ALA A 129 -2.14 9.77 -2.80
CA ALA A 129 -2.29 8.86 -3.93
C ALA A 129 -2.61 9.58 -5.24
N ARG A 130 -3.55 10.54 -5.22
CA ARG A 130 -3.90 11.33 -6.41
C ARG A 130 -2.72 12.11 -6.98
N GLN A 131 -1.85 12.65 -6.13
CA GLN A 131 -0.68 13.40 -6.58
C GLN A 131 0.44 12.48 -7.10
N LEU A 132 0.69 11.35 -6.43
CA LEU A 132 1.75 10.41 -6.79
C LEU A 132 1.39 9.55 -8.01
N LEU A 133 0.18 9.00 -8.06
CA LEU A 133 -0.28 8.11 -9.13
C LEU A 133 -0.90 8.87 -10.31
N GLY A 134 -1.20 10.16 -10.14
CA GLY A 134 -1.90 10.96 -11.14
C GLY A 134 -3.40 10.66 -11.21
N GLY A 135 -4.07 11.28 -12.19
CA GLY A 135 -5.46 10.95 -12.53
C GLY A 135 -5.54 9.70 -13.43
N ALA A 136 -6.76 9.20 -13.66
CA ALA A 136 -7.03 7.98 -14.44
C ALA A 136 -6.48 7.96 -15.89
N ALA A 137 -6.00 9.08 -16.41
CA ALA A 137 -5.40 9.21 -17.74
C ALA A 137 -3.91 8.83 -17.81
N ASP A 138 -3.18 8.89 -16.69
CA ASP A 138 -1.71 8.70 -16.65
C ASP A 138 -1.35 7.30 -16.10
N GLY A 139 -1.81 6.25 -16.79
CA GLY A 139 -1.69 4.84 -16.35
C GLY A 139 -0.28 4.32 -16.05
N ASP A 140 0.77 5.04 -16.48
CA ASP A 140 2.17 4.63 -16.32
C ASP A 140 2.87 5.23 -15.09
N ARG A 141 2.26 6.18 -14.38
CA ARG A 141 2.93 6.86 -13.25
C ARG A 141 3.32 5.91 -12.13
N ALA A 142 2.48 4.91 -11.82
CA ALA A 142 2.77 3.93 -10.80
C ALA A 142 4.09 3.19 -11.08
N ALA A 143 4.35 2.80 -12.33
CA ALA A 143 5.58 2.11 -12.74
C ALA A 143 6.82 3.02 -12.70
N GLN A 144 6.64 4.35 -12.73
CA GLN A 144 7.71 5.34 -12.69
C GLN A 144 8.10 5.76 -11.27
N LEU A 145 7.28 5.45 -10.25
CA LEU A 145 7.58 5.79 -8.87
C LEU A 145 8.75 4.95 -8.34
N PRO A 146 9.59 5.52 -7.45
CA PRO A 146 10.58 4.74 -6.71
C PRO A 146 9.90 3.56 -5.98
N PRO A 147 10.45 2.33 -6.04
CA PRO A 147 9.82 1.15 -5.46
C PRO A 147 9.48 1.29 -3.97
N ASP A 148 10.36 1.92 -3.18
CA ASP A 148 10.10 2.13 -1.75
C ASP A 148 8.96 3.10 -1.48
N LEU A 149 8.82 4.14 -2.32
CA LEU A 149 7.73 5.11 -2.22
C LEU A 149 6.39 4.47 -2.58
N LEU A 150 6.35 3.70 -3.68
CA LEU A 150 5.17 2.96 -4.08
C LEU A 150 4.79 1.91 -3.02
N ALA A 151 5.76 1.15 -2.50
CA ALA A 151 5.51 0.18 -1.43
C ALA A 151 4.95 0.84 -0.16
N ALA A 152 5.47 2.01 0.24
CA ALA A 152 4.95 2.75 1.39
C ALA A 152 3.52 3.27 1.17
N LEU A 153 3.20 3.72 -0.04
CA LEU A 153 1.83 4.11 -0.41
C LEU A 153 0.88 2.91 -0.36
N LEU A 154 1.28 1.77 -0.93
CA LEU A 154 0.48 0.54 -0.91
C LEU A 154 0.28 0.00 0.50
N GLU A 155 1.31 0.06 1.35
CA GLU A 155 1.22 -0.27 2.77
C GLU A 155 0.18 0.61 3.47
N LEU A 156 0.20 1.93 3.24
CA LEU A 156 -0.76 2.86 3.82
C LEU A 156 -2.20 2.48 3.49
N PHE A 157 -2.52 2.20 2.23
CA PHE A 157 -3.88 1.80 1.82
C PHE A 157 -4.26 0.41 2.33
N THR A 158 -3.32 -0.54 2.35
CA THR A 158 -3.55 -1.88 2.91
C THR A 158 -3.94 -1.79 4.40
N ILE A 159 -3.27 -0.93 5.16
CA ILE A 159 -3.62 -0.67 6.57
C ILE A 159 -4.96 0.06 6.68
N ALA A 160 -5.17 1.08 5.85
CA ALA A 160 -6.37 1.92 5.91
C ALA A 160 -7.66 1.13 5.66
N LEU A 161 -7.61 0.14 4.77
CA LEU A 161 -8.74 -0.75 4.46
C LEU A 161 -8.85 -1.95 5.42
N GLY A 162 -7.89 -2.13 6.32
CA GLY A 162 -7.87 -3.24 7.26
C GLY A 162 -8.98 -3.18 8.33
N PRO A 163 -9.31 -4.31 8.97
CA PRO A 163 -10.44 -4.43 9.90
C PRO A 163 -10.33 -3.53 11.14
N ARG A 164 -9.09 -3.15 11.51
CA ARG A 164 -8.84 -2.25 12.64
C ARG A 164 -9.09 -0.78 12.32
N CYS A 165 -9.25 -0.41 11.05
CA CYS A 165 -9.33 0.97 10.59
C CYS A 165 -10.74 1.34 10.08
N LYS A 166 -11.81 0.78 10.67
CA LYS A 166 -13.18 0.89 10.16
C LYS A 166 -13.59 2.33 9.78
N LEU A 167 -13.34 3.32 10.64
CA LEU A 167 -13.75 4.70 10.38
C LEU A 167 -13.01 5.29 9.17
N MET A 168 -11.70 5.08 9.07
CA MET A 168 -10.90 5.52 7.92
C MET A 168 -11.33 4.82 6.63
N ALA A 169 -11.51 3.49 6.68
CA ALA A 169 -12.03 2.70 5.56
C ALA A 169 -13.37 3.25 5.08
N MET A 170 -14.30 3.54 6.01
CA MET A 170 -15.60 4.12 5.70
C MET A 170 -15.48 5.46 4.97
N GLN A 171 -14.54 6.33 5.35
CA GLN A 171 -14.27 7.58 4.63
C GLN A 171 -13.72 7.31 3.23
N LEU A 172 -12.77 6.38 3.07
CA LEU A 172 -12.20 6.04 1.76
C LEU A 172 -13.24 5.42 0.82
N TYR A 173 -14.12 4.55 1.33
CA TYR A 173 -15.19 3.96 0.53
C TYR A 173 -16.30 4.95 0.17
N GLN A 174 -16.35 6.17 0.73
CA GLN A 174 -17.29 7.21 0.25
C GLN A 174 -17.01 7.62 -1.19
N GLU A 175 -15.76 7.49 -1.65
CA GLU A 175 -15.32 7.82 -3.00
C GLU A 175 -14.72 6.57 -3.67
N PRO A 176 -15.55 5.57 -4.07
CA PRO A 176 -15.03 4.32 -4.66
C PRO A 176 -14.22 4.56 -5.94
N GLU A 177 -14.51 5.61 -6.69
CA GLU A 177 -13.74 6.02 -7.86
C GLU A 177 -12.31 6.46 -7.50
N ALA A 178 -12.13 7.14 -6.36
CA ALA A 178 -10.81 7.54 -5.87
C ALA A 178 -9.98 6.31 -5.48
N LEU A 179 -10.59 5.30 -4.84
CA LEU A 179 -9.93 4.03 -4.54
C LEU A 179 -9.62 3.23 -5.82
N ALA A 180 -10.52 3.23 -6.80
CA ALA A 180 -10.26 2.61 -8.10
C ALA A 180 -9.07 3.27 -8.81
N ALA A 181 -8.94 4.59 -8.71
CA ALA A 181 -7.79 5.33 -9.22
C ALA A 181 -6.47 5.01 -8.50
N VAL A 182 -6.50 4.38 -7.33
CA VAL A 182 -5.31 3.80 -6.67
C VAL A 182 -5.04 2.39 -7.18
N VAL A 183 -6.06 1.54 -7.20
CA VAL A 183 -5.90 0.11 -7.51
C VAL A 183 -5.56 -0.11 -8.99
N ALA A 184 -6.19 0.61 -9.92
CA ALA A 184 -6.03 0.36 -11.35
C ALA A 184 -4.60 0.62 -11.85
N PRO A 185 -3.94 1.77 -11.57
CA PRO A 185 -2.55 1.99 -11.98
C PRO A 185 -1.59 0.98 -11.35
N VAL A 186 -1.84 0.57 -10.11
CA VAL A 186 -1.03 -0.43 -9.42
C VAL A 186 -1.16 -1.78 -10.11
N ALA A 187 -2.38 -2.23 -10.41
CA ALA A 187 -2.63 -3.48 -11.13
C ALA A 187 -1.93 -3.50 -12.50
N VAL A 188 -1.90 -2.37 -13.22
CA VAL A 188 -1.15 -2.24 -14.48
C VAL A 188 0.35 -2.38 -14.27
N ALA A 189 0.91 -1.79 -13.21
CA ALA A 189 2.34 -1.81 -12.93
C ALA A 189 2.84 -3.17 -12.39
N LEU A 190 2.02 -3.89 -11.63
CA LEU A 190 2.41 -5.11 -10.90
C LEU A 190 3.20 -6.14 -11.73
N PRO A 191 2.77 -6.54 -12.94
CA PRO A 191 3.48 -7.57 -13.70
C PRO A 191 4.88 -7.16 -14.16
N ALA A 192 5.13 -5.85 -14.31
CA ALA A 192 6.40 -5.29 -14.75
C ALA A 192 7.32 -4.89 -13.59
N CYS A 193 6.83 -4.90 -12.35
CA CYS A 193 7.63 -4.57 -11.18
C CYS A 193 8.73 -5.62 -10.95
N THR A 194 9.92 -5.14 -10.58
CA THR A 194 11.07 -5.99 -10.22
C THR A 194 11.24 -6.14 -8.71
N SER A 195 10.49 -5.38 -7.91
CA SER A 195 10.54 -5.42 -6.45
C SER A 195 9.46 -6.37 -5.89
N PRO A 196 9.85 -7.50 -5.25
CA PRO A 196 8.90 -8.40 -4.60
C PRO A 196 8.04 -7.68 -3.57
N ARG A 197 8.65 -6.75 -2.81
CA ARG A 197 7.96 -5.94 -1.79
C ARG A 197 6.80 -5.14 -2.38
N VAL A 198 6.98 -4.49 -3.53
CA VAL A 198 5.92 -3.73 -4.19
C VAL A 198 4.80 -4.67 -4.62
N VAL A 199 5.15 -5.82 -5.20
CA VAL A 199 4.18 -6.80 -5.67
C VAL A 199 3.37 -7.36 -4.50
N CYS A 200 4.02 -7.79 -3.42
CA CYS A 200 3.36 -8.28 -2.22
C CYS A 200 2.41 -7.23 -1.63
N TRP A 201 2.83 -5.96 -1.49
CA TRP A 201 1.93 -4.91 -0.99
C TRP A 201 0.77 -4.61 -1.93
N GLY A 202 0.95 -4.66 -3.25
CA GLY A 202 -0.13 -4.48 -4.21
C GLY A 202 -1.14 -5.62 -4.18
N LEU A 203 -0.68 -6.86 -4.02
CA LEU A 203 -1.53 -8.04 -3.85
C LEU A 203 -2.26 -8.02 -2.50
N LEU A 204 -1.58 -7.63 -1.41
CA LEU A 204 -2.20 -7.43 -0.11
C LEU A 204 -3.25 -6.31 -0.14
N LEU A 205 -3.04 -5.24 -0.92
CA LEU A 205 -4.09 -4.24 -1.13
C LEU A 205 -5.32 -4.87 -1.79
N CYS A 206 -5.14 -5.68 -2.83
CA CYS A 206 -6.22 -6.40 -3.50
C CYS A 206 -6.97 -7.37 -2.55
N ASP A 207 -6.24 -8.08 -1.69
CA ASP A 207 -6.78 -8.94 -0.63
C ASP A 207 -7.68 -8.19 0.37
N ARG A 208 -7.40 -6.91 0.62
CA ARG A 208 -8.18 -6.07 1.55
C ARG A 208 -9.45 -5.49 0.96
N LEU A 209 -9.57 -5.39 -0.37
CA LEU A 209 -10.73 -4.77 -1.01
C LEU A 209 -12.09 -5.36 -0.59
N PRO A 210 -12.29 -6.70 -0.54
CA PRO A 210 -13.59 -7.28 -0.20
C PRO A 210 -13.89 -7.29 1.31
N GLN A 211 -12.97 -6.84 2.18
CA GLN A 211 -13.05 -6.97 3.64
C GLN A 211 -14.36 -6.45 4.25
N TRP A 212 -14.98 -5.46 3.61
CA TRP A 212 -16.17 -4.77 4.10
C TRP A 212 -17.43 -5.02 3.27
N LEU A 213 -17.40 -6.03 2.40
CA LEU A 213 -18.51 -6.32 1.48
C LEU A 213 -19.82 -6.65 2.22
N GLU A 214 -19.74 -7.32 3.38
CA GLU A 214 -20.89 -7.69 4.21
C GLU A 214 -21.40 -6.53 5.09
N SER A 215 -20.69 -5.39 5.12
CA SER A 215 -21.11 -4.23 5.89
C SER A 215 -22.36 -3.59 5.27
N ALA A 216 -23.41 -3.37 6.07
CA ALA A 216 -24.58 -2.63 5.60
C ALA A 216 -24.25 -1.19 5.15
N GLU A 217 -23.24 -0.56 5.76
CA GLU A 217 -22.83 0.83 5.50
C GLU A 217 -21.95 0.96 4.25
N MET A 218 -21.00 0.02 4.08
CA MET A 218 -19.97 0.10 3.03
C MET A 218 -20.20 -0.85 1.86
N GLY A 219 -20.97 -1.94 2.07
CA GLY A 219 -21.13 -3.06 1.15
C GLY A 219 -21.46 -2.66 -0.29
N PRO A 220 -22.46 -1.79 -0.54
CA PRO A 220 -22.79 -1.34 -1.89
C PRO A 220 -21.61 -0.63 -2.60
N ARG A 221 -20.84 0.18 -1.86
CA ARG A 221 -19.69 0.91 -2.42
C ARG A 221 -18.48 0.01 -2.62
N VAL A 222 -18.29 -0.97 -1.73
CA VAL A 222 -17.28 -2.03 -1.87
C VAL A 222 -17.60 -2.87 -3.12
N ALA A 223 -18.86 -3.26 -3.30
CA ALA A 223 -19.30 -3.99 -4.48
C ALA A 223 -19.03 -3.21 -5.78
N GLN A 224 -19.39 -1.91 -5.82
CA GLN A 224 -19.10 -1.02 -6.94
C GLN A 224 -17.60 -0.93 -7.24
N LEU A 225 -16.77 -0.76 -6.20
CA LEU A 225 -15.31 -0.73 -6.37
C LEU A 225 -14.78 -2.04 -6.95
N LEU A 226 -15.22 -3.19 -6.41
CA LEU A 226 -14.80 -4.50 -6.91
C LEU A 226 -15.16 -4.67 -8.39
N ASP A 227 -16.38 -4.32 -8.79
CA ASP A 227 -16.79 -4.40 -10.20
C ASP A 227 -15.92 -3.54 -11.13
N ALA A 228 -15.46 -2.38 -10.65
CA ALA A 228 -14.58 -1.51 -11.42
C ALA A 228 -13.15 -2.06 -11.56
N VAL A 229 -12.61 -2.73 -10.53
CA VAL A 229 -11.17 -3.08 -10.48
C VAL A 229 -10.86 -4.55 -10.79
N LEU A 230 -11.82 -5.46 -10.59
CA LEU A 230 -11.60 -6.91 -10.80
C LEU A 230 -11.03 -7.27 -12.18
N PRO A 231 -11.48 -6.67 -13.31
CA PRO A 231 -10.88 -6.95 -14.61
C PRO A 231 -9.39 -6.63 -14.68
N GLY A 232 -8.98 -5.49 -14.10
CA GLY A 232 -7.58 -5.07 -14.04
C GLY A 232 -6.75 -5.96 -13.13
N VAL A 233 -7.28 -6.32 -11.96
CA VAL A 233 -6.62 -7.22 -11.01
C VAL A 233 -6.44 -8.62 -11.60
N ALA A 234 -7.45 -9.15 -12.29
CA ALA A 234 -7.35 -10.43 -12.97
C ALA A 234 -6.31 -10.39 -14.11
N ALA A 235 -6.29 -9.34 -14.92
CA ALA A 235 -5.28 -9.14 -15.94
C ALA A 235 -3.86 -9.06 -15.35
N ALA A 236 -3.70 -8.36 -14.23
CA ALA A 236 -2.44 -8.27 -13.51
C ALA A 236 -1.97 -9.64 -13.01
N ALA A 237 -2.86 -10.39 -12.36
CA ALA A 237 -2.58 -11.74 -11.85
C ALA A 237 -2.13 -12.69 -12.98
N CYS A 238 -2.88 -12.75 -14.09
CA CYS A 238 -2.52 -13.61 -15.21
C CYS A 238 -1.20 -13.20 -15.86
N ARG A 239 -0.93 -11.90 -16.01
CA ARG A 239 0.35 -11.40 -16.56
C ARG A 239 1.53 -11.67 -15.63
N LEU A 240 1.33 -11.51 -14.31
CA LEU A 240 2.34 -11.84 -13.29
C LEU A 240 2.75 -13.31 -13.43
N LEU A 241 1.79 -14.24 -13.49
CA LEU A 241 2.05 -15.66 -13.69
C LEU A 241 2.72 -15.95 -15.05
N ALA A 242 2.20 -15.37 -16.13
CA ALA A 242 2.63 -15.71 -17.48
C ALA A 242 4.01 -15.15 -17.87
N ALA A 243 4.43 -14.02 -17.29
CA ALA A 243 5.58 -13.28 -17.80
C ALA A 243 6.53 -12.71 -16.73
N SER A 244 6.13 -12.61 -15.46
CA SER A 244 6.98 -11.99 -14.45
C SER A 244 7.88 -13.02 -13.75
N PRO A 245 9.20 -12.78 -13.65
CA PRO A 245 10.09 -13.67 -12.91
C PRO A 245 9.76 -13.74 -11.41
N LEU A 246 9.04 -12.72 -10.88
CA LEU A 246 8.62 -12.70 -9.49
C LEU A 246 7.55 -13.74 -9.15
N ALA A 247 6.89 -14.34 -10.14
CA ALA A 247 5.98 -15.47 -9.91
C ALA A 247 6.70 -16.78 -9.55
N GLN A 248 8.04 -16.76 -9.40
CA GLN A 248 8.82 -17.85 -8.80
C GLN A 248 9.11 -17.61 -7.31
N ASP A 249 8.86 -16.39 -6.81
CA ASP A 249 9.06 -16.03 -5.41
C ASP A 249 7.89 -16.59 -4.55
N PRO A 250 8.17 -17.41 -3.52
CA PRO A 250 7.13 -18.00 -2.69
C PRO A 250 6.24 -16.97 -1.99
N GLU A 251 6.80 -15.84 -1.53
CA GLU A 251 6.03 -14.80 -0.84
C GLU A 251 5.05 -14.13 -1.80
N VAL A 252 5.48 -13.86 -3.03
CA VAL A 252 4.65 -13.27 -4.09
C VAL A 252 3.52 -14.23 -4.46
N CYS A 253 3.81 -15.51 -4.66
CA CYS A 253 2.82 -16.51 -4.98
C CYS A 253 1.80 -16.73 -3.86
N ASN A 254 2.25 -16.76 -2.61
CA ASN A 254 1.35 -16.87 -1.46
C ASN A 254 0.43 -15.64 -1.34
N ALA A 255 0.98 -14.42 -1.50
CA ALA A 255 0.20 -13.19 -1.52
C ALA A 255 -0.82 -13.18 -2.68
N LEU A 256 -0.42 -13.69 -3.85
CA LEU A 256 -1.30 -13.81 -5.02
C LEU A 256 -2.42 -14.81 -4.75
N GLY A 257 -2.10 -15.99 -4.21
CA GLY A 257 -3.08 -17.02 -3.86
C GLY A 257 -4.10 -16.50 -2.85
N GLN A 258 -3.64 -15.83 -1.79
CA GLN A 258 -4.50 -15.18 -0.81
C GLN A 258 -5.45 -14.16 -1.47
N ALA A 259 -4.91 -13.23 -2.27
CA ALA A 259 -5.72 -12.22 -2.96
C ALA A 259 -6.76 -12.84 -3.89
N LEU A 260 -6.37 -13.82 -4.72
CA LEU A 260 -7.27 -14.49 -5.66
C LEU A 260 -8.38 -15.27 -4.94
N LEU A 261 -8.07 -15.99 -3.86
CA LEU A 261 -9.07 -16.70 -3.07
C LEU A 261 -10.06 -15.73 -2.43
N ARG A 262 -9.58 -14.65 -1.81
CA ARG A 262 -10.47 -13.67 -1.18
C ARG A 262 -11.39 -12.99 -2.19
N LEU A 263 -10.87 -12.57 -3.33
CA LEU A 263 -11.67 -11.95 -4.39
C LEU A 263 -12.66 -12.94 -5.01
N THR A 264 -12.25 -14.19 -5.24
CA THR A 264 -13.13 -15.24 -5.77
C THR A 264 -14.23 -15.60 -4.79
N ARG A 265 -13.93 -15.70 -3.48
CA ARG A 265 -14.96 -15.95 -2.46
C ARG A 265 -15.93 -14.78 -2.34
N ALA A 266 -15.46 -13.55 -2.49
CA ALA A 266 -16.28 -12.36 -2.41
C ALA A 266 -17.16 -12.13 -3.66
N ARG A 267 -16.64 -12.40 -4.87
CA ARG A 267 -17.31 -12.12 -6.15
C ARG A 267 -17.06 -13.25 -7.17
N ARG A 268 -17.49 -14.47 -6.84
CA ARG A 268 -17.18 -15.70 -7.59
C ARG A 268 -17.34 -15.59 -9.10
N GLU A 269 -18.54 -15.27 -9.57
CA GLU A 269 -18.81 -15.22 -11.02
C GLU A 269 -18.07 -14.07 -11.71
N ALA A 270 -18.02 -12.89 -11.09
CA ALA A 270 -17.34 -11.74 -11.67
C ALA A 270 -15.82 -11.98 -11.77
N MET A 271 -15.20 -12.56 -10.74
CA MET A 271 -13.78 -12.90 -10.75
C MET A 271 -13.46 -14.02 -11.75
N ARG A 272 -14.32 -15.05 -11.83
CA ARG A 272 -14.20 -16.12 -12.84
C ARG A 272 -14.20 -15.55 -14.26
N LEU A 273 -15.19 -14.70 -14.58
CA LEU A 273 -15.28 -14.06 -15.90
C LEU A 273 -14.07 -13.15 -16.18
N ALA A 274 -13.63 -12.37 -15.19
CA ALA A 274 -12.47 -11.51 -15.31
C ALA A 274 -11.18 -12.30 -15.61
N LEU A 275 -10.96 -13.42 -14.93
CA LEU A 275 -9.81 -14.31 -15.16
C LEU A 275 -9.86 -14.97 -16.55
N LEU A 276 -11.03 -15.48 -16.98
CA LEU A 276 -11.20 -16.04 -18.32
C LEU A 276 -10.85 -15.02 -19.40
N ASN A 277 -11.36 -13.80 -19.26
CA ASN A 277 -11.07 -12.70 -20.18
C ASN A 277 -9.59 -12.28 -20.16
N ALA A 278 -8.93 -12.35 -19.00
CA ALA A 278 -7.52 -12.03 -18.85
C ALA A 278 -6.59 -13.09 -19.46
N MET A 279 -6.97 -14.37 -19.40
CA MET A 279 -6.18 -15.49 -19.95
C MET A 279 -6.20 -15.55 -21.48
N GLY A 280 -7.30 -15.16 -22.12
CA GLY A 280 -7.46 -15.21 -23.58
C GLY A 280 -6.35 -14.48 -24.36
N PRO A 281 -6.09 -13.19 -24.09
CA PRO A 281 -5.02 -12.43 -24.76
C PRO A 281 -3.60 -12.96 -24.52
N LEU A 282 -3.39 -13.74 -23.46
CA LEU A 282 -2.11 -14.36 -23.14
C LEU A 282 -1.89 -15.68 -23.90
N GLY A 283 -2.90 -16.15 -24.65
CA GLY A 283 -2.87 -17.42 -25.36
C GLY A 283 -2.68 -18.62 -24.42
N ILE A 284 -3.19 -18.52 -23.19
CA ILE A 284 -3.24 -19.65 -22.26
C ILE A 284 -4.25 -20.66 -22.80
N LYS A 285 -3.89 -21.94 -22.76
CA LYS A 285 -4.77 -23.01 -23.22
C LYS A 285 -6.02 -23.08 -22.33
N PRO A 286 -7.22 -23.30 -22.91
CA PRO A 286 -8.46 -23.38 -22.13
C PRO A 286 -8.38 -24.36 -20.96
N GLU A 287 -7.73 -25.51 -21.14
CA GLU A 287 -7.62 -26.55 -20.11
C GLU A 287 -6.78 -26.10 -18.91
N GLU A 288 -5.67 -25.37 -19.15
CA GLU A 288 -4.82 -24.82 -18.10
C GLU A 288 -5.54 -23.71 -17.33
N GLY A 289 -6.30 -22.88 -18.05
CA GLY A 289 -7.11 -21.84 -17.43
C GLY A 289 -8.25 -22.42 -16.59
N GLU A 290 -8.92 -23.47 -17.06
CA GLU A 290 -9.95 -24.18 -16.32
C GLU A 290 -9.41 -24.83 -15.04
N LEU A 291 -8.21 -25.41 -15.08
CA LEU A 291 -7.57 -26.00 -13.90
C LEU A 291 -7.37 -24.95 -12.79
N LEU A 292 -6.84 -23.77 -13.14
CA LEU A 292 -6.67 -22.67 -12.19
C LEU A 292 -8.03 -22.22 -11.60
N LEU A 293 -9.06 -22.11 -12.45
CA LEU A 293 -10.40 -21.73 -11.99
C LEU A 293 -11.03 -22.79 -11.08
N GLN A 294 -10.78 -24.07 -11.32
CA GLN A 294 -11.22 -25.16 -10.45
C GLN A 294 -10.54 -25.09 -9.09
N GLN A 295 -9.22 -24.83 -9.05
CA GLN A 295 -8.48 -24.65 -7.79
C GLN A 295 -8.98 -23.45 -6.99
N LEU A 296 -9.30 -22.33 -7.66
CA LEU A 296 -9.88 -21.14 -7.01
C LEU A 296 -11.31 -21.36 -6.53
N ALA A 297 -12.07 -22.24 -7.19
CA ALA A 297 -13.43 -22.59 -6.82
C ALA A 297 -13.50 -23.63 -5.70
N ASP A 298 -12.39 -24.29 -5.37
CA ASP A 298 -12.34 -25.28 -4.30
C ASP A 298 -12.53 -24.61 -2.93
N PRO A 299 -13.60 -24.94 -2.19
CA PRO A 299 -13.84 -24.37 -0.85
C PRO A 299 -12.77 -24.78 0.16
N LEU A 300 -12.04 -25.87 -0.08
CA LEU A 300 -11.00 -26.39 0.80
C LEU A 300 -9.59 -25.86 0.47
N ALA A 301 -9.44 -25.11 -0.62
CA ALA A 301 -8.15 -24.54 -1.00
C ALA A 301 -7.62 -23.60 0.11
N THR A 302 -6.40 -23.88 0.55
CA THR A 302 -5.64 -23.01 1.45
C THR A 302 -4.78 -22.03 0.65
N GLU A 303 -4.41 -20.91 1.29
CA GLU A 303 -3.58 -19.88 0.67
C GLU A 303 -2.21 -20.44 0.26
N ASP A 304 -1.61 -21.28 1.12
CA ASP A 304 -0.31 -21.93 0.86
C ASP A 304 -0.40 -22.93 -0.30
N ALA A 305 -1.38 -23.83 -0.29
CA ALA A 305 -1.53 -24.83 -1.34
C ALA A 305 -1.78 -24.18 -2.72
N LEU A 306 -2.57 -23.11 -2.75
CA LEU A 306 -2.77 -22.34 -3.97
C LEU A 306 -1.51 -21.58 -4.36
N GLY A 307 -0.75 -21.02 -3.42
CA GLY A 307 0.54 -20.38 -3.70
C GLY A 307 1.52 -21.32 -4.40
N GLU A 308 1.61 -22.57 -3.94
CA GLU A 308 2.44 -23.59 -4.58
C GLU A 308 1.94 -23.93 -5.99
N ALA A 309 0.63 -24.17 -6.16
CA ALA A 309 0.03 -24.45 -7.46
C ALA A 309 0.19 -23.30 -8.46
N LEU A 310 0.11 -22.05 -7.99
CA LEU A 310 0.32 -20.85 -8.81
C LEU A 310 1.76 -20.74 -9.29
N ARG A 311 2.73 -21.11 -8.46
CA ARG A 311 4.15 -21.13 -8.84
C ARG A 311 4.43 -22.19 -9.92
N GLU A 312 3.85 -23.39 -9.77
CA GLU A 312 3.92 -24.43 -10.81
C GLU A 312 3.25 -23.97 -12.12
N THR A 313 2.10 -23.32 -12.01
CA THR A 313 1.37 -22.72 -13.13
C THR A 313 2.23 -21.66 -13.83
N ALA A 314 2.88 -20.77 -13.07
CA ALA A 314 3.78 -19.75 -13.60
C ALA A 314 4.97 -20.38 -14.34
N ALA A 315 5.60 -21.41 -13.77
CA ALA A 315 6.70 -22.12 -14.43
C ALA A 315 6.26 -22.71 -15.79
N SER A 316 5.08 -23.33 -15.86
CA SER A 316 4.53 -23.86 -17.11
C SER A 316 4.25 -22.76 -18.13
N TRP A 317 3.53 -21.70 -17.73
CA TRP A 317 3.11 -20.62 -18.62
C TRP A 317 4.29 -19.82 -19.16
N GLN A 318 5.30 -19.56 -18.33
CA GLN A 318 6.51 -18.81 -18.73
C GLN A 318 7.35 -19.59 -19.72
N VAL A 319 7.50 -20.92 -19.55
CA VAL A 319 8.19 -21.76 -20.54
C VAL A 319 7.49 -21.71 -21.88
N GLU A 320 6.16 -21.79 -21.90
CA GLU A 320 5.39 -21.73 -23.13
C GLU A 320 5.40 -20.34 -23.76
N HIS A 321 5.41 -19.27 -22.95
CA HIS A 321 5.58 -17.91 -23.43
C HIS A 321 6.94 -17.71 -24.10
N LEU A 322 8.03 -18.20 -23.48
CA LEU A 322 9.38 -18.16 -24.05
C LEU A 322 9.48 -18.96 -25.35
N ARG A 323 8.88 -20.16 -25.42
CA ARG A 323 8.84 -20.94 -26.67
C ARG A 323 8.17 -20.17 -27.80
N ARG A 324 7.04 -19.50 -27.52
CA ARG A 324 6.34 -18.68 -28.50
C ARG A 324 7.19 -17.48 -28.97
N LEU A 325 7.90 -16.82 -28.05
CA LEU A 325 8.80 -15.71 -28.39
C LEU A 325 10.01 -16.16 -29.24
N LEU A 326 10.51 -17.38 -29.02
CA LEU A 326 11.65 -17.92 -29.78
C LEU A 326 11.24 -18.49 -31.15
N ALA A 327 9.96 -18.79 -31.36
CA ALA A 327 9.42 -19.32 -32.62
C ALA A 327 8.92 -18.24 -33.58
N ALA A 328 8.79 -16.98 -33.10
CA ALA A 328 8.37 -15.81 -33.87
C ALA A 328 9.59 -15.02 -34.39
#